data_AF-A0A2V9M1I2-F1
#
_entry.id   AF-A0A2V9M1I2-F1
#
_cell.length_a   1.000
_cell.length_b   1.000
_cell.length_c   1.000
_cell.angle_alpha   90.00
_cell.angle_beta   90.00
_cell.angle_gamma   90.00
#
_symmetry.space_group_name_H-M   'P 1'
#
loop_
_entity.id
_entity.type
_entity.pdbx_description
1 polymer ?
#
loop_
_entity_poly.entity_id
_entity_poly.type
_entity_poly.pdbx_seq_one_letter_code
_entity_poly.pdbx_strand_id
1 'polypeptide(L)'
;MSLTTILLAAVLVSSASPGDEERRVEGTLVDQKCAPFYQESAADLPAHGKRCALGCRESGYGVMVGRKYISFNSQGSRLAEEWLEKTTKETDLRVVVIFVLDSASQSYTVKSINNPRE
;
A
#
# COMPACT_ATOMS: atom_id res chain seq x y z
N MET A 1 -61.47 -29.24 4.05
CA MET A 1 -60.30 -28.93 4.91
C MET A 1 -59.09 -28.84 3.99
N SER A 2 -58.69 -27.62 3.63
CA SER A 2 -57.59 -27.39 2.69
C SER A 2 -56.29 -27.34 3.50
N LEU A 3 -55.40 -28.32 3.32
CA LEU A 3 -54.07 -28.33 3.95
C LEU A 3 -53.12 -27.48 3.10
N THR A 4 -52.83 -26.27 3.57
CA THR A 4 -51.81 -25.40 2.99
C THR A 4 -50.44 -25.84 3.51
N THR A 5 -49.64 -26.46 2.66
CA THR A 5 -48.25 -26.82 2.96
C THR A 5 -47.38 -25.57 2.91
N ILE A 6 -46.92 -25.08 4.06
CA ILE A 6 -45.94 -23.99 4.14
C ILE A 6 -44.55 -24.62 3.98
N LEU A 7 -43.94 -24.43 2.81
CA LEU A 7 -42.53 -24.74 2.59
C LEU A 7 -41.69 -23.63 3.26
N LEU A 8 -41.05 -23.96 4.38
CA LEU A 8 -40.07 -23.10 5.02
C LEU A 8 -38.73 -23.28 4.29
N ALA A 9 -38.44 -22.41 3.32
CA ALA A 9 -37.12 -22.37 2.69
C ALA A 9 -36.14 -21.69 3.66
N ALA A 10 -35.26 -22.49 4.27
CA ALA A 10 -34.12 -21.97 5.01
C ALA A 10 -33.16 -21.29 4.04
N VAL A 11 -33.21 -19.96 3.96
CA VAL A 11 -32.22 -19.16 3.24
C VAL A 11 -30.92 -19.25 4.03
N LEU A 12 -29.99 -20.05 3.53
CA LEU A 12 -28.59 -20.02 3.97
C LEU A 12 -27.99 -18.68 3.54
N VAL A 13 -28.06 -17.67 4.40
CA VAL A 13 -27.21 -16.47 4.27
C VAL A 13 -25.78 -16.95 4.46
N SER A 14 -25.04 -17.07 3.36
CA SER A 14 -23.59 -17.20 3.40
C SER A 14 -23.03 -15.87 3.88
N SER A 15 -22.60 -15.82 5.14
CA SER A 15 -21.80 -14.74 5.67
C SER A 15 -20.41 -14.81 5.03
N ALA A 16 -20.25 -14.13 3.89
CA ALA A 16 -18.93 -13.71 3.45
C ALA A 16 -18.37 -12.82 4.56
N SER A 17 -17.39 -13.32 5.32
CA SER A 17 -16.63 -12.47 6.22
C SER A 17 -16.06 -11.32 5.39
N PRO A 18 -16.19 -10.05 5.80
CA PRO A 18 -15.48 -8.97 5.15
C PRO A 18 -13.99 -9.24 5.35
N GLY A 19 -13.39 -9.94 4.40
CA GLY A 19 -11.95 -10.02 4.27
C GLY A 19 -11.49 -8.67 3.80
N ASP A 20 -10.62 -8.05 4.58
CA ASP A 20 -9.84 -6.89 4.20
C ASP A 20 -9.32 -7.04 2.76
N GLU A 21 -9.85 -6.25 1.82
CA GLU A 21 -9.45 -6.34 0.41
C GLU A 21 -7.98 -5.88 0.27
N GLU A 22 -7.12 -6.82 -0.13
CA GLU A 22 -5.70 -6.53 -0.35
C GLU A 22 -5.43 -6.05 -1.77
N ARG A 23 -4.64 -4.98 -1.87
CA ARG A 23 -4.16 -4.44 -3.13
C ARG A 23 -2.64 -4.44 -3.17
N ARG A 24 -2.08 -5.21 -4.09
CA ARG A 24 -0.64 -5.22 -4.39
C ARG A 24 -0.29 -4.07 -5.35
N VAL A 25 0.68 -3.25 -4.96
CA VAL A 25 1.22 -2.16 -5.77
C VAL A 25 2.73 -2.29 -5.86
N GLU A 26 3.27 -2.25 -7.07
CA GLU A 26 4.72 -2.18 -7.29
C GLU A 26 5.11 -0.78 -7.76
N GLY A 27 6.18 -0.23 -7.19
CA GLY A 27 6.66 1.11 -7.53
C GLY A 27 7.96 1.44 -6.82
N THR A 28 8.35 2.71 -6.81
CA THR A 28 9.57 3.17 -6.12
C THR A 28 9.20 3.91 -4.85
N LEU A 29 9.85 3.55 -3.75
CA LEU A 29 9.70 4.23 -2.46
C LEU A 29 10.38 5.61 -2.51
N VAL A 30 9.67 6.66 -2.09
CA VAL A 30 10.15 8.05 -2.06
C VAL A 30 9.64 8.72 -0.79
N ASP A 31 10.42 9.66 -0.23
CA ASP A 31 9.89 10.60 0.76
C ASP A 31 8.85 11.57 0.14
N GLN A 32 7.90 12.03 0.95
CA GLN A 32 6.80 12.86 0.45
C GLN A 32 7.28 14.19 -0.12
N LYS A 33 8.36 14.75 0.42
CA LYS A 33 8.92 16.04 -0.01
C LYS A 33 9.46 15.98 -1.44
N CYS A 34 10.01 14.84 -1.85
CA CYS A 34 10.53 14.62 -3.19
C CYS A 34 9.48 14.15 -4.20
N ALA A 35 8.28 13.74 -3.77
CA ALA A 35 7.23 13.26 -4.67
C ALA A 35 6.88 14.24 -5.80
N PRO A 36 6.66 15.56 -5.58
CA PRO A 36 6.31 16.49 -6.65
C PRO A 36 7.33 16.52 -7.79
N PHE A 37 8.63 16.46 -7.47
CA PHE A 37 9.69 16.42 -8.47
C PHE A 37 9.56 15.19 -9.38
N TYR A 38 9.29 14.01 -8.82
CA TYR A 38 9.19 12.78 -9.60
C TYR A 38 7.83 12.57 -10.28
N GLN A 39 6.81 13.32 -9.89
CA GLN A 39 5.57 13.40 -10.67
C GLN A 39 5.81 14.10 -12.02
N GLU A 40 6.77 15.02 -12.08
CA GLU A 40 7.19 15.71 -13.31
C GLU A 40 8.32 14.97 -14.03
N SER A 41 9.30 14.44 -13.29
CA SER A 41 10.47 13.74 -13.83
C SER A 41 10.60 12.30 -13.34
N ALA A 42 9.64 11.44 -13.73
CA ALA A 42 9.67 10.03 -13.35
C ALA A 42 10.90 9.27 -13.87
N ALA A 43 11.59 9.78 -14.90
CA ALA A 43 12.83 9.19 -15.42
C ALA A 43 14.00 9.28 -14.41
N ASP A 44 13.98 10.28 -13.53
CA ASP A 44 15.03 10.51 -12.52
C ASP A 44 14.79 9.72 -11.22
N LEU A 45 13.62 9.08 -11.11
CA LEU A 45 13.19 8.34 -9.94
C LEU A 45 14.19 7.26 -9.46
N PRO A 46 14.89 6.51 -10.34
CA PRO A 46 15.92 5.55 -9.90
C PRO A 46 17.10 6.19 -9.17
N ALA A 47 17.37 7.49 -9.38
CA ALA A 47 18.43 8.21 -8.70
C ALA A 47 18.03 8.64 -7.27
N HIS A 48 16.75 8.52 -6.88
CA HIS A 48 16.32 8.77 -5.52
C HIS A 48 16.89 7.70 -4.58
N GLY A 49 17.91 8.09 -3.82
CA GLY A 49 18.68 7.15 -2.99
C GLY A 49 18.21 7.07 -1.55
N LYS A 50 18.58 5.96 -0.89
CA LYS A 50 18.30 5.64 0.53
C LYS A 50 18.66 6.79 1.47
N ARG A 51 19.83 7.41 1.27
CA ARG A 51 20.29 8.55 2.07
C ARG A 51 19.34 9.74 2.01
N CYS A 52 18.77 10.04 0.84
CA CYS A 52 17.83 11.16 0.69
C CYS A 52 16.51 10.83 1.39
N ALA A 53 15.96 9.65 1.12
CA ALA A 53 14.72 9.18 1.72
C ALA A 53 14.80 9.15 3.26
N LEU A 54 15.89 8.65 3.84
CA LEU A 54 16.10 8.65 5.30
C LEU A 54 16.39 10.05 5.87
N GLY A 55 16.99 10.94 5.08
CA GLY A 55 17.24 12.32 5.47
C GLY A 55 15.98 13.19 5.48
N CYS A 56 14.95 12.80 4.73
CA CYS A 56 13.67 13.50 4.64
C CYS A 56 12.51 12.75 5.33
N ARG A 57 12.83 11.84 6.26
CA ARG A 57 11.86 10.98 6.97
C ARG A 57 10.71 11.73 7.64
N GLU A 58 10.98 12.95 8.10
CA GLU A 58 9.97 13.82 8.73
C GLU A 58 8.83 14.21 7.79
N SER A 59 9.05 14.17 6.47
CA SER A 59 8.01 14.43 5.48
C SER A 59 7.05 13.25 5.30
N GLY A 60 7.39 12.07 5.82
CA GLY A 60 6.67 10.83 5.54
C GLY A 60 7.11 10.20 4.21
N TYR A 61 6.47 9.09 3.86
CA TYR A 61 6.83 8.28 2.71
C TYR A 61 5.61 7.94 1.84
N GLY A 62 5.89 7.49 0.63
CA GLY A 62 4.91 6.90 -0.26
C GLY A 62 5.57 6.12 -1.39
N VAL A 63 4.73 5.59 -2.27
CA VAL A 63 5.19 4.85 -3.46
C VAL A 63 4.82 5.58 -4.73
N MET A 64 5.80 5.77 -5.60
CA MET A 64 5.64 6.28 -6.95
C MET A 64 5.33 5.12 -7.90
N VAL A 65 4.19 5.20 -8.59
CA VAL A 65 3.79 4.29 -9.66
C VAL A 65 3.74 5.11 -10.96
N GLY A 66 4.81 5.06 -11.73
CA GLY A 66 5.03 6.02 -12.82
C GLY A 66 5.08 7.44 -12.28
N ARG A 67 4.16 8.31 -12.70
CA ARG A 67 4.02 9.70 -12.23
C ARG A 67 3.01 9.86 -11.08
N LYS A 68 2.43 8.77 -10.58
CA LYS A 68 1.43 8.83 -9.51
C LYS A 68 2.09 8.55 -8.16
N TYR A 69 1.94 9.48 -7.23
CA TYR A 69 2.32 9.28 -5.84
C TYR A 69 1.15 8.72 -5.03
N ILE A 70 1.41 7.67 -4.25
CA ILE A 70 0.46 7.12 -3.27
C ILE A 70 1.10 7.33 -1.89
N SER A 71 0.57 8.27 -1.13
CA SER A 71 1.06 8.59 0.22
C SER A 71 0.77 7.45 1.19
N PHE A 72 1.69 7.23 2.12
CA PHE A 72 1.46 6.33 3.24
C PHE A 72 0.90 7.08 4.45
N ASN A 73 0.20 6.34 5.31
CA ASN A 73 -0.15 6.81 6.65
C ASN A 73 1.03 6.62 7.61
N SER A 74 0.84 6.93 8.90
CA SER A 74 1.90 6.78 9.92
C SER A 74 2.45 5.36 10.01
N GLN A 75 1.59 4.34 9.94
CA GLN A 75 2.03 2.94 9.94
C GLN A 75 2.88 2.62 8.71
N GLY A 76 2.43 3.02 7.51
CA GLY A 76 3.17 2.78 6.28
C GLY A 76 4.49 3.54 6.22
N SER A 77 4.56 4.77 6.76
CA SER A 77 5.80 5.52 6.88
C SER A 77 6.80 4.82 7.80
N ARG A 78 6.33 4.26 8.93
CA ARG A 78 7.19 3.43 9.81
C ARG A 78 7.72 2.19 9.08
N LEU A 79 6.86 1.47 8.36
CA LEU A 79 7.27 0.29 7.58
C LEU A 79 8.27 0.64 6.47
N ALA A 80 8.12 1.83 5.86
CA ALA A 80 9.04 2.33 4.85
C ALA A 80 10.43 2.61 5.43
N GLU A 81 10.49 3.27 6.59
CA GLU A 81 11.73 3.52 7.31
C GLU A 81 12.43 2.21 7.70
N GLU A 82 11.69 1.25 8.26
CA GLU A 82 12.23 -0.08 8.59
C GLU A 82 12.78 -0.81 7.35
N TRP A 83 12.11 -0.72 6.20
CA TRP A 83 12.59 -1.29 4.94
C TRP A 83 13.85 -0.57 4.44
N LEU A 84 13.86 0.77 4.48
CA LEU A 84 15.00 1.59 4.10
C LEU A 84 16.24 1.28 4.95
N GLU A 85 16.07 1.09 6.25
CA GLU A 85 17.18 0.75 7.15
C GLU A 85 17.77 -0.63 6.82
N LYS A 86 16.92 -1.61 6.49
CA LYS A 86 17.32 -3.00 6.21
C LYS A 86 17.87 -3.23 4.80
N THR A 87 17.43 -2.46 3.81
CA THR A 87 17.85 -2.69 2.41
C THR A 87 19.34 -2.39 2.22
N THR A 88 19.99 -3.21 1.41
CA THR A 88 21.38 -2.97 0.94
C THR A 88 21.41 -2.12 -0.33
N LYS A 89 20.24 -1.73 -0.85
CA LYS A 89 20.14 -0.83 -2.01
C LYS A 89 20.40 0.60 -1.60
N GLU A 90 21.31 1.25 -2.31
CA GLU A 90 21.56 2.70 -2.15
C GLU A 90 20.66 3.55 -3.05
N THR A 91 20.22 3.00 -4.19
CA THR A 91 19.37 3.64 -5.19
C THR A 91 18.38 2.61 -5.77
N ASP A 92 17.52 3.03 -6.69
CA ASP A 92 16.47 2.16 -7.29
C ASP A 92 15.67 1.41 -6.21
N LEU A 93 15.06 2.20 -5.31
CA LEU A 93 14.28 1.76 -4.15
C LEU A 93 12.92 1.17 -4.55
N ARG A 94 12.90 0.31 -5.57
CA ARG A 94 11.75 -0.45 -6.02
C ARG A 94 11.25 -1.35 -4.90
N VAL A 95 9.94 -1.32 -4.65
CA VAL A 95 9.24 -2.07 -3.60
C VAL A 95 7.90 -2.60 -4.09
N VAL A 96 7.41 -3.62 -3.38
CA VAL A 96 6.04 -4.11 -3.47
C VAL A 96 5.32 -3.77 -2.18
N VAL A 97 4.27 -2.95 -2.29
CA VAL A 97 3.43 -2.50 -1.17
C VAL A 97 2.12 -3.28 -1.20
N ILE A 98 1.77 -3.89 -0.07
CA ILE A 98 0.45 -4.48 0.14
C ILE A 98 -0.39 -3.49 0.91
N PHE A 99 -1.43 -2.96 0.26
CA PHE A 99 -2.44 -2.15 0.92
C PHE A 99 -3.61 -3.02 1.33
N VAL A 100 -4.22 -2.68 2.46
CA VAL A 100 -5.47 -3.26 2.94
C VAL A 100 -6.52 -2.16 2.99
N LEU A 101 -7.69 -2.41 2.41
CA LEU A 101 -8.85 -1.55 2.60
C LEU A 101 -9.45 -1.80 3.97
N ASP A 102 -9.41 -0.80 4.84
CA ASP A 102 -10.27 -0.76 6.01
C ASP A 102 -11.69 -0.41 5.54
N SER A 103 -12.56 -1.42 5.55
CA SER A 103 -13.95 -1.27 5.09
C SER A 103 -14.77 -0.33 5.97
N ALA A 104 -14.41 -0.16 7.25
CA ALA A 104 -15.11 0.73 8.17
C ALA A 104 -14.75 2.20 7.94
N SER A 105 -13.47 2.50 7.69
CA SER A 105 -13.01 3.87 7.42
C SER A 105 -12.93 4.23 5.93
N GLN A 106 -13.17 3.26 5.03
CA GLN A 106 -13.00 3.39 3.58
C GLN A 106 -11.61 3.93 3.20
N SER A 107 -10.58 3.56 3.97
CA SER A 107 -9.22 4.04 3.82
C SER A 107 -8.25 2.88 3.57
N TYR A 108 -7.18 3.14 2.82
CA TYR A 108 -6.14 2.14 2.60
C TYR A 108 -5.01 2.31 3.61
N THR A 109 -4.62 1.20 4.22
CA THR A 109 -3.47 1.12 5.13
C THR A 109 -2.39 0.23 4.54
N VAL A 110 -1.12 0.57 4.77
CA VAL A 110 0.00 -0.27 4.33
C VAL A 110 0.15 -1.45 5.29
N LYS A 111 -0.08 -2.67 4.79
CA LYS A 111 0.13 -3.93 5.51
C LYS A 111 1.60 -4.36 5.51
N SER A 112 2.27 -4.26 4.36
CA SER A 112 3.70 -4.63 4.23
C SER A 112 4.38 -3.93 3.06
N ILE A 113 5.71 -3.82 3.14
CA ILE A 113 6.61 -3.32 2.09
C ILE A 113 7.71 -4.36 1.91
N ASN A 114 7.84 -4.88 0.70
CA ASN A 114 8.72 -6.01 0.39
C ASN A 114 9.60 -5.72 -0.83
N ASN A 115 10.66 -6.49 -1.01
CA ASN A 115 11.47 -6.42 -2.23
C ASN A 115 10.67 -6.95 -3.45
N PRO A 116 10.85 -6.36 -4.65
CA PRO A 116 10.31 -6.93 -5.88
C PRO A 116 11.09 -8.21 -6.21
N ARG A 117 10.44 -9.36 -6.00
CA ARG A 117 10.98 -10.74 -6.11
C ARG A 117 11.95 -11.08 -4.97
N GLU A 118 11.40 -11.74 -3.97
CA GLU A 118 12.09 -12.76 -3.17
C GLU A 118 11.61 -14.14 -3.64
#